data_AF-A0A4Q3UX18-F1
#
_entry.id   AF-A0A4Q3UX18-F1
#
_cell.length_a   1.000
_cell.length_b   1.000
_cell.length_c   1.000
_cell.angle_alpha   90.00
_cell.angle_beta   90.00
_cell.angle_gamma   90.00
#
_symmetry.space_group_name_H-M   'P 1'
#
loop_
_entity.id
_entity.type
_entity.pdbx_description
1 polymer ?
#
loop_
_entity_poly.entity_id
_entity_poly.type
_entity_poly.pdbx_seq_one_letter_code
_entity_poly.pdbx_strand_id
1 'polypeptide(L)'
;MARELISMSAARFTMSGMRLAPSSRLYSVWLWRWTNLSDIGGQGNLYSNVRGGPNAAKRMLLDQSMSALSARFDSLRSRGEKALVVFLTAGDQPLDQLPEILGALEEGGADVIEVGIPFSDPFGEGPTIQASSQRALEHGASPAAILKAMSQTHLQVPLVTMGYYNTVLRVGLGRFAEMAHEAGSSGTIVSDLVPDEADAWREASAGQGLDTIFLVAPTSTDRRIEQVSKGSTGFVYIVSRTGVTGAENQVPTDVSDL
;
A
#
# COMPACT_ATOMS: atom_id res chain seq x y z
N MET A 1 -17.66 -12.56 -14.57
CA MET A 1 -16.96 -13.62 -13.81
C MET A 1 -15.99 -13.07 -12.77
N ALA A 2 -15.01 -12.22 -13.10
CA ALA A 2 -14.09 -11.63 -12.12
C ALA A 2 -14.80 -10.86 -10.97
N ARG A 3 -15.85 -10.08 -11.30
CA ARG A 3 -16.70 -9.38 -10.32
C ARG A 3 -17.43 -10.30 -9.32
N GLU A 4 -17.82 -11.51 -9.72
CA GLU A 4 -18.52 -12.47 -8.84
C GLU A 4 -17.55 -13.22 -7.93
N LEU A 5 -16.37 -13.58 -8.44
CA LEU A 5 -15.31 -14.25 -7.67
C LEU A 5 -14.75 -13.38 -6.54
N ILE A 6 -14.68 -12.06 -6.75
CA ILE A 6 -14.25 -11.07 -5.74
C ILE A 6 -15.37 -10.81 -4.73
N SER A 7 -16.63 -10.72 -5.18
CA SER A 7 -17.80 -10.54 -4.32
C SER A 7 -18.08 -11.71 -3.36
N MET A 8 -17.74 -12.95 -3.72
CA MET A 8 -18.07 -14.14 -2.91
C MET A 8 -17.16 -14.37 -1.68
N SER A 9 -16.03 -13.67 -1.53
CA SER A 9 -15.16 -13.86 -0.34
C SER A 9 -14.91 -12.61 0.51
N ALA A 10 -15.75 -11.58 0.38
CA ALA A 10 -15.86 -10.54 1.41
C ALA A 10 -16.55 -11.12 2.66
N ALA A 11 -15.84 -11.92 3.44
CA ALA A 11 -16.28 -12.34 4.77
C ALA A 11 -16.27 -11.11 5.69
N ARG A 12 -17.43 -10.76 6.25
CA ARG A 12 -17.57 -9.69 7.24
C ARG A 12 -16.75 -10.05 8.48
N PHE A 13 -15.66 -9.33 8.72
CA PHE A 13 -15.04 -9.24 10.04
C PHE A 13 -15.52 -7.95 10.71
N THR A 14 -16.25 -8.10 11.81
CA THR A 14 -16.58 -7.01 12.73
C THR A 14 -15.52 -6.98 13.83
N MET A 15 -14.68 -5.94 13.84
CA MET A 15 -13.91 -5.57 15.05
C MET A 15 -14.59 -4.39 15.71
N SER A 16 -14.94 -4.55 16.99
CA SER A 16 -15.38 -3.45 17.85
C SER A 16 -14.14 -2.71 18.40
N GLY A 17 -14.24 -1.39 18.52
CA GLY A 17 -13.58 -0.69 19.63
C GLY A 17 -12.37 0.25 19.41
N MET A 18 -11.78 0.45 18.22
CA MET A 18 -10.62 1.35 18.09
C MET A 18 -11.03 2.75 17.59
N ARG A 19 -11.02 3.78 18.46
CA ARG A 19 -11.30 5.18 18.09
C ARG A 19 -9.99 5.92 17.76
N LEU A 20 -9.76 6.23 16.49
CA LEU A 20 -8.71 7.18 16.09
C LEU A 20 -9.08 8.60 16.56
N ALA A 21 -8.09 9.43 16.91
CA ALA A 21 -8.31 10.77 17.45
C ALA A 21 -9.14 11.67 16.49
N PRO A 22 -10.05 12.53 16.99
CA PRO A 22 -11.01 13.27 16.15
C PRO A 22 -10.41 14.30 15.17
N SER A 23 -9.14 14.66 15.32
CA SER A 23 -8.53 15.82 14.65
C SER A 23 -7.71 15.49 13.39
N SER A 24 -7.59 14.22 13.00
CA SER A 24 -6.79 13.82 11.83
C SER A 24 -7.67 13.39 10.67
N ARG A 25 -7.50 14.00 9.48
CA ARG A 25 -8.10 13.57 8.19
C ARG A 25 -7.47 12.28 7.68
N LEU A 26 -7.40 11.24 8.51
CA LEU A 26 -6.79 9.97 8.17
C LEU A 26 -7.84 8.92 7.92
N TYR A 27 -7.60 8.12 6.89
CA TYR A 27 -8.48 7.06 6.45
C TYR A 27 -8.02 5.76 7.12
N SER A 28 -8.96 5.00 7.68
CA SER A 28 -8.73 3.63 8.17
C SER A 28 -9.12 2.66 7.06
N VAL A 29 -8.17 1.84 6.62
CA VAL A 29 -8.37 0.89 5.52
C VAL A 29 -8.33 -0.53 6.07
N TRP A 30 -9.29 -1.36 5.66
CA TRP A 30 -9.44 -2.75 6.09
C TRP A 30 -9.96 -3.62 4.92
N LEU A 31 -9.16 -4.56 4.43
CA LEU A 31 -9.48 -6.00 4.23
C LEU A 31 -8.36 -6.67 3.43
N TRP A 32 -7.95 -7.87 3.84
CA TRP A 32 -6.92 -8.70 3.22
C TRP A 32 -7.56 -9.82 2.40
N ARG A 33 -7.16 -9.99 1.12
CA ARG A 33 -7.40 -11.24 0.37
C ARG A 33 -6.26 -11.49 -0.63
N TRP A 34 -5.75 -12.72 -0.62
CA TRP A 34 -4.75 -13.24 -1.55
C TRP A 34 -5.45 -13.76 -2.82
N THR A 35 -5.01 -13.37 -4.01
CA THR A 35 -5.50 -13.93 -5.28
C THR A 35 -4.36 -14.69 -5.95
N ASN A 36 -4.57 -15.97 -6.22
CA ASN A 36 -3.67 -16.82 -7.00
C ASN A 36 -3.80 -16.41 -8.47
N LEU A 37 -2.68 -16.13 -9.13
CA LEU A 37 -2.60 -15.47 -10.45
C LEU A 37 -3.02 -16.36 -11.65
N SER A 38 -3.49 -17.58 -11.43
CA SER A 38 -3.87 -18.53 -12.48
C SER A 38 -5.19 -18.23 -13.21
N ASP A 39 -5.96 -17.22 -12.77
CA ASP A 39 -7.41 -17.14 -13.06
C ASP A 39 -7.89 -15.92 -13.87
N ILE A 40 -7.00 -15.08 -14.43
CA ILE A 40 -7.44 -13.82 -15.08
C ILE A 40 -6.86 -13.70 -16.50
N GLY A 41 -7.74 -13.75 -17.51
CA GLY A 41 -7.43 -13.41 -18.90
C GLY A 41 -8.60 -12.71 -19.58
N GLY A 42 -8.31 -11.73 -20.45
CA GLY A 42 -9.23 -11.25 -21.50
C GLY A 42 -9.44 -9.73 -21.61
N GLN A 43 -8.91 -9.17 -22.71
CA GLN A 43 -8.84 -7.78 -23.19
C GLN A 43 -10.15 -6.95 -23.31
N GLY A 44 -10.01 -5.61 -23.27
CA GLY A 44 -10.95 -4.64 -23.87
C GLY A 44 -10.67 -3.15 -23.58
N ASN A 45 -10.37 -2.37 -24.63
CA ASN A 45 -9.95 -0.95 -24.67
C ASN A 45 -11.13 0.05 -24.52
N LEU A 46 -10.88 1.39 -24.36
CA LEU A 46 -11.57 2.57 -24.96
C LEU A 46 -11.45 3.93 -24.16
N TYR A 47 -10.74 4.92 -24.76
CA TYR A 47 -10.91 6.42 -24.79
C TYR A 47 -11.05 7.30 -23.51
N SER A 48 -10.79 8.62 -23.41
CA SER A 48 -9.85 9.64 -23.97
C SER A 48 -10.16 11.04 -23.35
N ASN A 49 -9.12 11.78 -22.91
CA ASN A 49 -8.88 13.26 -22.89
C ASN A 49 -9.89 14.31 -22.35
N VAL A 50 -9.44 15.23 -21.45
CA VAL A 50 -9.69 16.71 -21.48
C VAL A 50 -8.53 17.51 -20.82
N ARG A 51 -8.18 18.68 -21.38
CA ARG A 51 -7.11 19.64 -21.00
C ARG A 51 -7.63 20.92 -20.29
N GLY A 52 -6.77 21.60 -19.52
CA GLY A 52 -6.71 23.10 -19.45
C GLY A 52 -6.58 23.79 -18.07
N GLY A 53 -5.53 24.62 -17.87
CA GLY A 53 -5.26 25.50 -16.69
C GLY A 53 -6.00 26.87 -16.74
N PRO A 54 -5.52 28.01 -16.16
CA PRO A 54 -4.30 28.32 -15.37
C PRO A 54 -4.57 29.12 -14.06
N ASN A 55 -3.76 28.99 -12.98
CA ASN A 55 -3.67 30.07 -11.97
C ASN A 55 -2.45 29.95 -11.02
N ALA A 56 -1.39 30.72 -11.28
CA ALA A 56 -0.11 30.63 -10.56
C ALA A 56 -0.12 31.24 -9.15
N ALA A 57 -1.08 32.10 -8.79
CA ALA A 57 -1.23 32.58 -7.41
C ALA A 57 -2.02 31.60 -6.52
N LYS A 58 -2.85 30.75 -7.15
CA LYS A 58 -3.52 29.61 -6.49
C LYS A 58 -2.51 28.48 -6.21
N ARG A 59 -1.45 28.36 -7.03
CA ARG A 59 -0.38 27.35 -6.87
C ARG A 59 0.36 27.40 -5.54
N MET A 60 0.49 28.57 -4.91
CA MET A 60 1.31 28.72 -3.70
C MET A 60 0.52 28.45 -2.40
N LEU A 61 -0.82 28.45 -2.46
CA LEU A 61 -1.71 28.04 -1.36
C LEU A 61 -2.39 26.68 -1.62
N LEU A 62 -2.27 26.13 -2.84
CA LEU A 62 -2.67 24.77 -3.24
C LEU A 62 -1.51 23.76 -3.18
N ASP A 63 -0.33 24.15 -2.70
CA ASP A 63 0.87 23.30 -2.65
C ASP A 63 0.86 22.29 -1.48
N GLN A 64 -0.32 21.99 -0.94
CA GLN A 64 -0.62 20.66 -0.46
C GLN A 64 -1.62 20.06 -1.45
N SER A 65 -1.13 19.75 -2.65
CA SER A 65 -1.94 18.96 -3.59
C SER A 65 -2.30 17.67 -2.87
N MET A 66 -3.59 17.40 -2.73
CA MET A 66 -4.06 16.12 -2.20
C MET A 66 -3.34 15.01 -2.93
N SER A 67 -2.70 14.11 -2.17
CA SER A 67 -2.01 12.95 -2.74
C SER A 67 -3.00 12.09 -3.54
N ALA A 68 -2.50 11.30 -4.50
CA ALA A 68 -3.33 10.38 -5.27
C ALA A 68 -4.11 9.40 -4.36
N LEU A 69 -3.50 8.97 -3.25
CA LEU A 69 -4.15 8.18 -2.20
C LEU A 69 -5.31 8.94 -1.55
N SER A 70 -5.08 10.18 -1.10
CA SER A 70 -6.12 11.00 -0.47
C SER A 70 -7.30 11.24 -1.42
N ALA A 71 -7.01 11.54 -2.69
CA ALA A 71 -8.03 11.72 -3.73
C ALA A 71 -8.82 10.44 -3.99
N ARG A 72 -8.17 9.27 -4.02
CA ARG A 72 -8.84 7.99 -4.21
C ARG A 72 -9.79 7.68 -3.05
N PHE A 73 -9.32 7.83 -1.81
CA PHE A 73 -10.15 7.59 -0.63
C PHE A 73 -11.32 8.57 -0.51
N ASP A 74 -11.14 9.83 -0.88
CA ASP A 74 -12.22 10.81 -0.92
C ASP A 74 -13.29 10.45 -1.96
N SER A 75 -12.88 9.99 -3.15
CA SER A 75 -13.81 9.53 -4.18
C SER A 75 -14.61 8.29 -3.76
N LEU A 76 -13.98 7.36 -3.04
CA LEU A 76 -14.69 6.19 -2.49
C LEU A 76 -15.67 6.61 -1.40
N ARG A 77 -15.23 7.49 -0.50
CA ARG A 77 -16.06 8.03 0.58
C ARG A 77 -17.28 8.76 0.04
N SER A 78 -17.13 9.57 -1.01
CA SER A 78 -18.27 10.30 -1.62
C SER A 78 -19.31 9.36 -2.24
N ARG A 79 -18.91 8.13 -2.57
CA ARG A 79 -19.80 7.07 -3.08
C ARG A 79 -20.29 6.11 -1.98
N GLY A 80 -19.87 6.31 -0.72
CA GLY A 80 -20.20 5.41 0.38
C GLY A 80 -19.52 4.04 0.29
N GLU A 81 -18.45 3.93 -0.51
CA GLU A 81 -17.73 2.69 -0.76
C GLU A 81 -16.54 2.53 0.20
N LYS A 82 -16.10 1.28 0.38
CA LYS A 82 -14.86 0.94 1.09
C LYS A 82 -13.77 0.65 0.06
N ALA A 83 -12.52 0.94 0.43
CA ALA A 83 -11.38 0.65 -0.43
C ALA A 83 -10.98 -0.82 -0.36
N LEU A 84 -10.72 -1.43 -1.50
CA LEU A 84 -9.99 -2.69 -1.64
C LEU A 84 -8.51 -2.42 -1.90
N VAL A 85 -7.65 -2.83 -0.98
CA VAL A 85 -6.18 -2.71 -1.14
C VAL A 85 -5.59 -4.09 -1.35
N VAL A 86 -4.84 -4.26 -2.44
CA VAL A 86 -4.29 -5.57 -2.84
C VAL A 86 -2.76 -5.53 -2.78
N PHE A 87 -2.18 -6.49 -2.07
CA PHE A 87 -0.74 -6.66 -1.96
C PHE A 87 -0.22 -7.76 -2.90
N LEU A 88 0.97 -7.54 -3.48
CA LEU A 88 1.76 -8.58 -4.14
C LEU A 88 3.25 -8.41 -3.84
N THR A 89 4.02 -9.51 -3.87
CA THR A 89 5.49 -9.45 -3.82
C THR A 89 6.06 -9.31 -5.23
N ALA A 90 6.71 -8.19 -5.53
CA ALA A 90 7.31 -7.98 -6.84
C ALA A 90 8.53 -8.89 -7.03
N GLY A 91 8.58 -9.58 -8.17
CA GLY A 91 9.61 -10.57 -8.50
C GLY A 91 9.23 -12.01 -8.16
N ASP A 92 8.12 -12.25 -7.46
CA ASP A 92 7.59 -13.61 -7.25
C ASP A 92 7.28 -14.28 -8.60
N GLN A 93 6.67 -13.51 -9.50
CA GLN A 93 6.68 -13.76 -10.94
C GLN A 93 7.77 -12.92 -11.63
N PRO A 94 8.23 -13.30 -12.83
CA PRO A 94 9.19 -12.51 -13.61
C PRO A 94 8.81 -11.03 -13.70
N LEU A 95 9.78 -10.14 -13.47
CA LEU A 95 9.52 -8.69 -13.37
C LEU A 95 9.02 -8.05 -14.67
N ASP A 96 9.27 -8.67 -15.83
CA ASP A 96 8.72 -8.24 -17.12
C ASP A 96 7.20 -8.44 -17.21
N GLN A 97 6.62 -9.30 -16.37
CA GLN A 97 5.17 -9.50 -16.24
C GLN A 97 4.53 -8.57 -15.21
N LEU A 98 5.32 -7.85 -14.39
CA LEU A 98 4.79 -6.99 -13.34
C LEU A 98 3.78 -5.94 -13.87
N PRO A 99 4.00 -5.28 -15.03
CA PRO A 99 3.02 -4.35 -15.57
C PRO A 99 1.65 -4.96 -15.88
N GLU A 100 1.64 -6.15 -16.47
CA GLU A 100 0.41 -6.87 -16.80
C GLU A 100 -0.31 -7.33 -15.52
N ILE A 101 0.44 -7.83 -14.54
CA ILE A 101 -0.10 -8.23 -13.23
C ILE A 101 -0.76 -7.05 -12.53
N LEU A 102 -0.10 -5.89 -12.50
CA LEU A 102 -0.64 -4.68 -11.89
C LEU A 102 -1.90 -4.19 -12.60
N GLY A 103 -1.93 -4.25 -13.94
CA GLY A 103 -3.12 -3.96 -14.74
C GLY A 103 -4.28 -4.90 -14.43
N ALA A 104 -4.02 -6.20 -14.34
CA ALA A 104 -5.04 -7.20 -14.01
C ALA A 104 -5.63 -7.00 -12.60
N LEU A 105 -4.83 -6.54 -11.63
CA LEU A 105 -5.33 -6.20 -10.29
C LEU A 105 -6.24 -4.96 -10.31
N GLU A 106 -5.87 -3.93 -11.08
CA GLU A 106 -6.73 -2.76 -11.30
C GLU A 106 -8.05 -3.14 -11.98
N GLU A 107 -8.01 -3.94 -13.05
CA GLU A 107 -9.20 -4.46 -13.74
C GLU A 107 -10.06 -5.34 -12.83
N GLY A 108 -9.42 -6.06 -11.90
CA GLY A 108 -10.06 -6.81 -10.83
C GLY A 108 -10.79 -5.92 -9.81
N GLY A 109 -10.56 -4.61 -9.80
CA GLY A 109 -11.24 -3.67 -8.92
C GLY A 109 -10.45 -3.33 -7.66
N ALA A 110 -9.12 -3.49 -7.66
CA ALA A 110 -8.29 -2.87 -6.63
C ALA A 110 -8.49 -1.35 -6.63
N ASP A 111 -8.54 -0.74 -5.44
CA ASP A 111 -8.57 0.71 -5.27
C ASP A 111 -7.18 1.28 -5.00
N VAL A 112 -6.30 0.48 -4.42
CA VAL A 112 -4.88 0.75 -4.17
C VAL A 112 -4.15 -0.58 -4.35
N ILE A 113 -2.94 -0.55 -4.92
CA ILE A 113 -2.10 -1.75 -5.02
C ILE A 113 -0.80 -1.52 -4.25
N GLU A 114 -0.51 -2.42 -3.32
CA GLU A 114 0.73 -2.48 -2.56
C GLU A 114 1.73 -3.40 -3.27
N VAL A 115 2.89 -2.83 -3.63
CA VAL A 115 3.98 -3.53 -4.31
C VAL A 115 5.09 -3.79 -3.31
N GLY A 116 5.16 -5.02 -2.83
CA GLY A 116 6.15 -5.49 -1.89
C GLY A 116 7.53 -5.66 -2.52
N ILE A 117 8.53 -5.01 -1.94
CA ILE A 117 9.94 -5.20 -2.24
C ILE A 117 10.46 -6.34 -1.35
N PRO A 118 10.93 -7.46 -1.93
CA PRO A 118 11.33 -8.62 -1.16
C PRO A 118 12.56 -8.31 -0.28
N PHE A 119 12.59 -8.91 0.90
CA PHE A 119 13.65 -8.72 1.88
C PHE A 119 14.20 -10.07 2.33
N SER A 120 15.50 -10.16 2.61
CA SER A 120 16.17 -11.40 3.01
C SER A 120 15.75 -11.89 4.39
N ASP A 121 15.37 -10.98 5.28
CA ASP A 121 15.04 -11.27 6.68
C ASP A 121 13.66 -10.70 7.06
N PRO A 122 12.56 -11.13 6.40
CA PRO A 122 11.23 -10.53 6.56
C PRO A 122 10.55 -11.02 7.85
N PHE A 123 11.09 -10.64 9.01
CA PHE A 123 10.68 -11.13 10.33
C PHE A 123 9.24 -10.75 10.72
N GLY A 124 8.68 -9.68 10.13
CA GLY A 124 7.31 -9.23 10.37
C GLY A 124 6.27 -9.95 9.50
N GLU A 125 6.73 -10.64 8.46
CA GLU A 125 5.86 -11.36 7.53
C GLU A 125 5.69 -12.81 7.99
N GLY A 126 4.62 -13.47 7.58
CA GLY A 126 4.48 -14.92 7.81
C GLY A 126 4.63 -15.73 6.53
N PRO A 127 4.44 -17.05 6.62
CA PRO A 127 5.03 -18.03 5.69
C PRO A 127 4.72 -17.80 4.21
N THR A 128 3.53 -17.32 3.88
CA THR A 128 3.15 -17.06 2.47
C THR A 128 3.98 -15.95 1.84
N ILE A 129 4.14 -14.81 2.55
CA ILE A 129 4.90 -13.65 2.06
C ILE A 129 6.41 -13.92 2.16
N GLN A 130 6.85 -14.65 3.18
CA GLN A 130 8.22 -15.13 3.27
C GLN A 130 8.59 -15.98 2.04
N ALA A 131 7.71 -16.92 1.66
CA ALA A 131 7.95 -17.79 0.51
C ALA A 131 7.95 -17.04 -0.84
N SER A 132 7.04 -16.09 -1.05
CA SER A 132 7.06 -15.25 -2.27
C SER A 132 8.29 -14.33 -2.31
N SER A 133 8.71 -13.79 -1.17
CA SER A 133 9.94 -12.98 -1.07
C SER A 133 11.17 -13.80 -1.40
N GLN A 134 11.25 -15.03 -0.89
CA GLN A 134 12.35 -15.94 -1.21
C GLN A 134 12.44 -16.23 -2.72
N ARG A 135 11.33 -16.60 -3.37
CA ARG A 135 11.30 -16.82 -4.83
C ARG A 135 11.70 -15.55 -5.60
N ALA A 136 11.23 -14.39 -5.17
CA ALA A 136 11.62 -13.13 -5.79
C ALA A 136 13.12 -12.84 -5.70
N LEU A 137 13.75 -13.10 -4.55
CA LEU A 137 15.18 -12.96 -4.37
C LEU A 137 15.97 -13.98 -5.20
N GLU A 138 15.49 -15.22 -5.31
CA GLU A 138 16.08 -16.25 -6.17
C GLU A 138 16.02 -15.87 -7.66
N HIS A 139 14.98 -15.16 -8.08
CA HIS A 139 14.88 -14.57 -9.43
C HIS A 139 15.74 -13.30 -9.61
N GLY A 140 16.50 -12.88 -8.59
CA GLY A 140 17.37 -11.70 -8.66
C GLY A 140 16.63 -10.37 -8.57
N ALA A 141 15.44 -10.34 -7.98
CA ALA A 141 14.70 -9.11 -7.77
C ALA A 141 15.52 -8.13 -6.90
N SER A 142 15.52 -6.87 -7.31
CA SER A 142 16.17 -5.77 -6.58
C SER A 142 15.25 -4.55 -6.56
N PRO A 143 15.40 -3.63 -5.59
CA PRO A 143 14.59 -2.41 -5.55
C PRO A 143 14.63 -1.64 -6.86
N ALA A 144 15.82 -1.49 -7.47
CA ALA A 144 15.97 -0.81 -8.74
C ALA A 144 15.26 -1.51 -9.90
N ALA A 145 15.32 -2.85 -9.98
CA ALA A 145 14.64 -3.60 -11.02
C ALA A 145 13.11 -3.55 -10.87
N ILE A 146 12.62 -3.63 -9.63
CA ILE A 146 11.18 -3.54 -9.32
C ILE A 146 10.64 -2.16 -9.66
N LEU A 147 11.28 -1.10 -9.18
CA LEU A 147 10.86 0.28 -9.45
C LEU A 147 10.92 0.59 -10.95
N LYS A 148 11.93 0.07 -11.67
CA LYS A 148 11.98 0.16 -13.12
C LYS A 148 10.78 -0.54 -13.78
N ALA A 149 10.44 -1.75 -13.37
CA ALA A 149 9.28 -2.46 -13.93
C ALA A 149 7.95 -1.74 -13.60
N MET A 150 7.80 -1.21 -12.39
CA MET A 150 6.64 -0.38 -12.01
C MET A 150 6.48 0.87 -12.90
N SER A 151 7.59 1.54 -13.25
CA SER A 151 7.57 2.74 -14.12
C SER A 151 7.00 2.48 -15.52
N GLN A 152 6.89 1.21 -15.93
CA GLN A 152 6.32 0.80 -17.22
C GLN A 152 4.78 0.64 -17.17
N THR A 153 4.16 0.92 -16.02
CA THR A 153 2.71 0.82 -15.84
C THR A 153 1.99 2.14 -16.08
N HIS A 154 0.71 2.04 -16.46
CA HIS A 154 -0.17 3.17 -16.67
C HIS A 154 -1.52 2.94 -15.97
N LEU A 155 -1.46 2.87 -14.64
CA LEU A 155 -2.63 2.63 -13.80
C LEU A 155 -3.32 3.94 -13.41
N GLN A 156 -4.61 3.87 -13.13
CA GLN A 156 -5.41 4.93 -12.53
C GLN A 156 -5.46 4.83 -11.00
N VAL A 157 -5.26 3.63 -10.46
CA VAL A 157 -5.19 3.37 -9.01
C VAL A 157 -3.81 3.70 -8.47
N PRO A 158 -3.70 4.32 -7.28
CA PRO A 158 -2.42 4.62 -6.66
C PRO A 158 -1.66 3.33 -6.31
N LEU A 159 -0.34 3.35 -6.56
CA LEU A 159 0.60 2.32 -6.14
C LEU A 159 1.28 2.71 -4.83
N VAL A 160 1.46 1.76 -3.93
CA VAL A 160 2.20 1.94 -2.67
C VAL A 160 3.36 0.97 -2.63
N THR A 161 4.59 1.44 -2.52
CA THR A 161 5.73 0.54 -2.31
C THR A 161 5.78 0.11 -0.85
N MET A 162 5.97 -1.18 -0.58
CA MET A 162 6.12 -1.69 0.79
C MET A 162 7.46 -2.42 0.94
N GLY A 163 8.22 -2.14 2.00
CA GLY A 163 9.51 -2.79 2.22
C GLY A 163 10.10 -2.49 3.60
N TYR A 164 11.36 -2.89 3.80
CA TYR A 164 12.09 -2.75 5.07
C TYR A 164 13.10 -1.60 5.01
N TYR A 165 13.36 -0.95 6.14
CA TYR A 165 14.17 0.25 6.26
C TYR A 165 15.60 0.01 5.80
N ASN A 166 16.19 -1.15 6.12
CA ASN A 166 17.53 -1.49 5.64
C ASN A 166 17.64 -1.46 4.11
N THR A 167 16.61 -1.90 3.39
CA THR A 167 16.58 -1.85 1.91
C THR A 167 16.57 -0.40 1.41
N VAL A 168 15.72 0.44 2.01
CA VAL A 168 15.63 1.87 1.68
C VAL A 168 16.94 2.59 2.01
N LEU A 169 17.53 2.31 3.18
CA LEU A 169 18.77 2.89 3.67
C LEU A 169 19.97 2.55 2.77
N ARG A 170 20.05 1.32 2.27
CA ARG A 170 21.13 0.90 1.35
C ARG A 170 21.06 1.59 -0.01
N VAL A 171 19.85 1.88 -0.51
CA VAL A 171 19.68 2.70 -1.72
C VAL A 171 19.97 4.18 -1.42
N GLY A 172 19.75 4.60 -0.18
CA GLY A 172 19.79 5.98 0.28
C GLY A 172 18.38 6.59 0.26
N LEU A 173 17.95 7.17 1.39
CA LEU A 173 16.54 7.59 1.59
C LEU A 173 16.02 8.52 0.49
N GLY A 174 16.76 9.58 0.18
CA GLY A 174 16.39 10.54 -0.87
C GLY A 174 16.37 9.91 -2.27
N ARG A 175 17.35 9.05 -2.56
CA ARG A 175 17.42 8.36 -3.86
C ARG A 175 16.30 7.35 -4.03
N PHE A 176 15.98 6.60 -2.97
CA PHE A 176 14.85 5.67 -2.98
C PHE A 176 13.52 6.41 -3.17
N ALA A 177 13.30 7.52 -2.45
CA ALA A 177 12.11 8.33 -2.61
C ALA A 177 11.95 8.87 -4.05
N GLU A 178 13.04 9.38 -4.64
CA GLU A 178 13.05 9.82 -6.05
C GLU A 178 12.68 8.67 -7.00
N MET A 179 13.36 7.52 -6.86
CA MET A 179 13.09 6.34 -7.70
C MET A 179 11.66 5.80 -7.54
N ALA A 180 11.11 5.83 -6.31
CA ALA A 180 9.74 5.40 -6.04
C ALA A 180 8.71 6.34 -6.67
N HIS A 181 8.94 7.66 -6.59
CA HIS A 181 8.11 8.65 -7.27
C HIS A 181 8.16 8.48 -8.80
N GLU A 182 9.35 8.38 -9.38
CA GLU A 182 9.53 8.15 -10.83
C GLU A 182 8.88 6.84 -11.31
N ALA A 183 8.82 5.83 -10.44
CA ALA A 183 8.15 4.57 -10.69
C ALA A 183 6.62 4.63 -10.61
N GLY A 184 6.04 5.79 -10.28
CA GLY A 184 4.60 5.99 -10.15
C GLY A 184 4.03 5.63 -8.78
N SER A 185 4.88 5.44 -7.76
CA SER A 185 4.39 5.25 -6.39
C SER A 185 3.76 6.54 -5.86
N SER A 186 2.65 6.40 -5.17
CA SER A 186 1.92 7.48 -4.48
C SER A 186 2.26 7.55 -2.98
N GLY A 187 2.92 6.52 -2.45
CA GLY A 187 3.30 6.46 -1.05
C GLY A 187 4.10 5.21 -0.73
N THR A 188 4.69 5.18 0.45
CA THR A 188 5.55 4.09 0.87
C THR A 188 5.23 3.66 2.29
N ILE A 189 5.20 2.34 2.47
CA ILE A 189 5.21 1.68 3.76
C ILE A 189 6.63 1.16 4.00
N VAL A 190 7.29 1.68 5.04
CA VAL A 190 8.53 1.10 5.55
C VAL A 190 8.18 0.34 6.83
N SER A 191 8.01 -0.98 6.70
CA SER A 191 7.28 -1.82 7.67
C SER A 191 7.85 -1.80 9.09
N ASP A 192 9.17 -1.65 9.21
CA ASP A 192 9.95 -1.63 10.45
C ASP A 192 10.32 -0.21 10.91
N LEU A 193 9.86 0.84 10.23
CA LEU A 193 10.13 2.23 10.60
C LEU A 193 8.98 2.83 11.42
N VAL A 194 9.27 3.26 12.65
CA VAL A 194 8.31 3.92 13.53
C VAL A 194 8.37 5.45 13.42
N PRO A 195 7.28 6.18 13.74
CA PRO A 195 7.27 7.65 13.68
C PRO A 195 8.41 8.35 14.42
N ASP A 196 8.88 7.80 15.55
CA ASP A 196 9.95 8.38 16.37
C ASP A 196 11.32 8.42 15.65
N GLU A 197 11.52 7.56 14.66
CA GLU A 197 12.80 7.38 13.95
C GLU A 197 12.72 7.83 12.48
N ALA A 198 11.57 8.35 12.06
CA ALA A 198 11.24 8.50 10.65
C ALA A 198 11.53 9.88 10.07
N ASP A 199 12.04 10.85 10.83
CA ASP A 199 12.19 12.23 10.36
C ASP A 199 12.96 12.34 9.04
N ALA A 200 14.09 11.63 8.92
CA ALA A 200 14.89 11.63 7.69
C ALA A 200 14.15 11.00 6.49
N TRP A 201 13.34 9.96 6.73
CA TRP A 201 12.51 9.35 5.69
C TRP A 201 11.36 10.28 5.29
N ARG A 202 10.68 10.88 6.27
CA ARG A 202 9.54 11.78 6.05
C ARG A 202 9.95 13.03 5.27
N GLU A 203 11.14 13.58 5.56
CA GLU A 203 11.70 14.67 4.78
C GLU A 203 11.96 14.24 3.32
N ALA A 204 12.62 13.08 3.13
CA ALA A 204 12.92 12.55 1.81
C ALA A 204 11.66 12.24 0.98
N SER A 205 10.65 11.59 1.60
CA SER A 205 9.41 11.22 0.94
C SER A 205 8.55 12.45 0.60
N ALA A 206 8.43 13.39 1.55
CA ALA A 206 7.67 14.62 1.33
C ALA A 206 8.29 15.48 0.23
N GLY A 207 9.64 15.52 0.14
CA GLY A 207 10.35 16.18 -0.95
C GLY A 207 10.04 15.63 -2.34
N GLN A 208 9.47 14.42 -2.43
CA GLN A 208 9.05 13.75 -3.67
C GLN A 208 7.53 13.60 -3.79
N GLY A 209 6.76 14.20 -2.86
CA GLY A 209 5.30 14.09 -2.84
C GLY A 209 4.78 12.67 -2.54
N LEU A 210 5.61 11.81 -1.92
CA LEU A 210 5.22 10.47 -1.50
C LEU A 210 4.60 10.49 -0.11
N ASP A 211 3.45 9.84 0.03
CA ASP A 211 2.86 9.62 1.35
C ASP A 211 3.71 8.67 2.21
N THR A 212 3.88 8.98 3.49
CA THR A 212 4.47 8.05 4.47
C THR A 212 3.35 7.37 5.25
N ILE A 213 3.27 6.05 5.16
CA ILE A 213 2.22 5.27 5.80
C ILE A 213 2.83 4.47 6.96
N PHE A 214 2.42 4.76 8.19
CA PHE A 214 2.80 3.99 9.37
C PHE A 214 1.75 2.95 9.75
N LEU A 215 2.25 1.91 10.43
CA LEU A 215 1.46 0.81 10.96
C LEU A 215 1.05 1.08 12.40
N VAL A 216 -0.14 0.60 12.77
CA VAL A 216 -0.61 0.50 14.14
C VAL A 216 -1.20 -0.88 14.39
N ALA A 217 -0.94 -1.45 15.56
CA ALA A 217 -1.52 -2.71 16.02
C ALA A 217 -2.65 -2.48 17.04
N PRO A 218 -3.58 -3.43 17.22
CA PRO A 218 -4.59 -3.41 18.29
C PRO A 218 -4.00 -3.29 19.70
N THR A 219 -2.78 -3.77 19.89
CA THR A 219 -2.01 -3.65 21.15
C THR A 219 -1.24 -2.34 21.30
N SER A 220 -1.36 -1.42 20.34
CA SER A 220 -0.68 -0.13 20.41
C SER A 220 -1.28 0.71 21.52
N THR A 221 -0.42 1.39 22.28
CA THR A 221 -0.85 2.36 23.29
C THR A 221 -1.51 3.58 22.64
N ASP A 222 -2.35 4.31 23.37
CA ASP A 222 -2.96 5.56 22.89
C ASP A 222 -1.93 6.55 22.37
N ARG A 223 -0.78 6.67 23.07
CA ARG A 223 0.36 7.48 22.63
C ARG A 223 0.88 7.02 21.26
N ARG A 224 1.05 5.72 21.04
CA ARG A 224 1.51 5.17 19.75
C ARG A 224 0.49 5.44 18.65
N ILE A 225 -0.81 5.27 18.93
CA ILE A 225 -1.89 5.57 17.98
C ILE A 225 -1.87 7.05 17.59
N GLU A 226 -1.68 7.95 18.56
CA GLU A 226 -1.59 9.40 18.30
C GLU A 226 -0.34 9.74 17.45
N GLN A 227 0.81 9.15 17.77
CA GLN A 227 2.05 9.36 17.00
C GLN A 227 1.91 8.87 15.55
N VAL A 228 1.37 7.66 15.36
CA VAL A 228 1.11 7.10 14.02
C VAL A 228 0.11 7.97 13.27
N SER A 229 -0.96 8.40 13.93
CA SER A 229 -1.95 9.29 13.31
C SER A 229 -1.29 10.59 12.85
N LYS A 230 -0.54 11.29 13.72
CA LYS A 230 0.11 12.55 13.32
C LYS A 230 1.23 12.37 12.30
N GLY A 231 1.90 11.22 12.32
CA GLY A 231 3.05 10.92 11.46
C GLY A 231 2.65 10.47 10.05
N SER A 232 1.53 9.76 9.91
CA SER A 232 1.09 9.19 8.64
C SER A 232 0.47 10.24 7.71
N THR A 233 0.66 10.03 6.41
CA THR A 233 -0.10 10.67 5.34
C THR A 233 -0.70 9.61 4.42
N GLY A 234 -1.68 9.98 3.60
CA GLY A 234 -2.46 9.02 2.79
C GLY A 234 -3.44 8.21 3.63
N PHE A 235 -2.97 7.27 4.46
CA PHE A 235 -3.79 6.47 5.37
C PHE A 235 -2.98 5.92 6.57
N VAL A 236 -3.67 5.32 7.54
CA VAL A 236 -3.04 4.56 8.62
C VAL A 236 -3.24 3.07 8.37
N TYR A 237 -2.17 2.30 8.38
CA TYR A 237 -2.22 0.85 8.18
C TYR A 237 -2.50 0.16 9.51
N ILE A 238 -3.59 -0.59 9.63
CA ILE A 238 -3.93 -1.31 10.86
C ILE A 238 -3.65 -2.80 10.68
N VAL A 239 -2.72 -3.35 11.45
CA VAL A 239 -2.42 -4.80 11.42
C VAL A 239 -3.46 -5.57 12.23
N SER A 240 -4.06 -6.61 11.66
CA SER A 240 -5.25 -7.28 12.25
C SER A 240 -4.92 -8.35 13.30
N ARG A 241 -3.64 -8.68 13.53
CA ARG A 241 -3.21 -9.71 14.48
C ARG A 241 -2.05 -9.27 15.35
N THR A 242 -2.06 -9.78 16.58
CA THR A 242 -0.91 -9.84 17.47
C THR A 242 -0.01 -11.03 17.04
N GLY A 243 0.70 -10.92 15.92
CA GLY A 243 1.62 -11.97 15.43
C GLY A 243 1.74 -12.06 13.91
N VAL A 244 2.81 -12.73 13.45
CA VAL A 244 3.28 -12.79 12.05
C VAL A 244 2.23 -13.22 11.00
N THR A 245 2.37 -12.67 9.81
CA THR A 245 1.40 -12.68 8.69
C THR A 245 1.34 -14.00 7.91
N GLY A 246 0.61 -15.03 8.35
CA GLY A 246 0.39 -16.20 7.50
C GLY A 246 -0.63 -17.20 8.01
N ALA A 247 -1.14 -18.00 7.08
CA ALA A 247 -2.31 -18.85 7.19
C ALA A 247 -2.13 -20.06 8.15
N GLU A 248 -2.17 -19.81 9.45
CA GLU A 248 -2.49 -20.88 10.41
C GLU A 248 -3.96 -20.81 10.84
N ASN A 249 -4.65 -21.91 10.55
CA ASN A 249 -6.08 -22.21 10.68
C ASN A 249 -6.56 -22.35 12.14
N GLN A 250 -6.33 -21.35 13.00
CA GLN A 250 -7.03 -21.29 14.29
C GLN A 250 -7.47 -19.86 14.58
N VAL A 251 -8.79 -19.66 14.64
CA VAL A 251 -9.42 -18.51 15.27
C VAL A 251 -9.25 -18.72 16.78
N PRO A 252 -8.52 -17.86 17.51
CA PRO A 252 -8.51 -17.92 18.96
C PRO A 252 -9.94 -17.65 19.46
N THR A 253 -10.44 -18.51 20.33
CA THR A 253 -11.84 -18.53 20.80
C THR A 253 -12.23 -17.37 21.73
N ASP A 254 -11.43 -16.31 21.82
CA ASP A 254 -11.55 -15.31 22.88
C ASP A 254 -11.63 -13.86 22.35
N VAL A 255 -12.51 -13.64 21.37
CA VAL A 255 -12.93 -12.28 20.97
C VAL A 255 -14.45 -12.21 20.89
N SER A 256 -15.13 -12.63 21.95
CA SER A 256 -16.57 -12.39 22.12
C SER A 256 -16.90 -11.17 22.99
N ASP A 257 -15.92 -10.53 23.65
CA ASP A 257 -16.20 -9.41 24.57
C ASP A 257 -15.18 -8.25 24.49
N LEU A 258 -14.95 -7.68 23.31
CA LEU A 258 -14.40 -6.33 23.11
C LEU A 258 -15.02 -5.67 21.88
#